data_AF-A0A6H0CZG8-F1
#
_entry.id   AF-A0A6H0CZG8-F1
#
_cell.length_a   1.000
_cell.length_b   1.000
_cell.length_c   1.000
_cell.angle_alpha   90.00
_cell.angle_beta   90.00
_cell.angle_gamma   90.00
#
_symmetry.space_group_name_H-M   'P 1'
#
loop_
_entity.id
_entity.type
_entity.pdbx_description
1 polymer ?
#
loop_
_entity_poly.entity_id
_entity_poly.type
_entity_poly.pdbx_seq_one_letter_code
_entity_poly.pdbx_strand_id
1 'polypeptide(L)' 'MARRTFVVVDITGIYVHWYSGCSKSALAESLGVDRKTVRKYLTPAEASGITPGGPPMSEADWAGPAPRRT' A
#
# COMPACT_ATOMS: atom_id res chain seq x y z
N MET A 1 28.80 -1.70 -11.82
CA MET A 1 27.40 -2.13 -11.66
C MET A 1 26.82 -1.48 -10.42
N ALA A 2 25.97 -0.46 -10.55
CA ALA A 2 25.30 0.13 -9.41
C ALA A 2 24.29 -0.90 -8.86
N ARG A 3 24.33 -1.19 -7.56
CA ARG A 3 23.21 -1.87 -6.92
C ARG A 3 22.00 -0.98 -7.17
N ARG A 4 21.03 -1.47 -7.96
CA ARG A 4 19.70 -0.87 -8.00
C ARG A 4 19.18 -1.00 -6.58
N THR A 5 19.25 0.09 -5.81
CA THR A 5 18.62 0.17 -4.50
C THR A 5 17.13 0.08 -4.77
N PHE A 6 16.58 -1.13 -4.72
CA PHE A 6 15.15 -1.29 -4.59
C PHE A 6 14.84 -0.73 -3.21
N VAL A 7 14.37 0.52 -3.15
CA VAL A 7 13.59 0.96 -2.00
C VAL A 7 12.47 -0.07 -1.94
N VAL A 8 12.48 -0.93 -0.93
CA VAL A 8 11.39 -1.85 -0.69
C VAL A 8 10.16 -0.97 -0.61
N VAL A 9 9.34 -1.00 -1.66
CA VAL A 9 8.05 -0.33 -1.66
C VAL A 9 7.27 -1.01 -0.58
N ASP A 10 7.09 -0.34 0.54
CA ASP A 10 6.28 -0.86 1.61
C ASP A 10 4.84 -0.93 1.10
N ILE A 11 4.34 -2.16 1.00
CA ILE A 11 2.96 -2.45 0.60
C ILE A 11 2.01 -1.74 1.57
N THR A 12 2.40 -1.59 2.84
CA THR A 12 1.66 -0.85 3.86
C THR A 12 1.53 0.64 3.51
N GLY A 13 2.60 1.27 3.05
CA GLY A 13 2.59 2.66 2.59
C GLY A 13 1.67 2.88 1.37
N ILE A 14 1.61 1.91 0.45
CA ILE A 14 0.62 1.90 -0.65
C ILE A 14 -0.80 1.92 -0.09
N TYR A 15 -1.10 1.06 0.89
CA TYR A 15 -2.44 0.95 1.47
C TYR A 15 -2.84 2.20 2.25
N VAL A 16 -1.96 2.73 3.11
CA VAL A 16 -2.24 3.93 3.92
C VAL A 16 -2.60 5.13 3.04
N HIS A 17 -1.80 5.40 2.00
CA HIS A 17 -2.09 6.52 1.10
C HIS A 17 -3.31 6.29 0.22
N TRP A 18 -3.48 5.08 -0.31
CA TRP A 18 -4.65 4.79 -1.14
C TRP A 18 -5.94 4.87 -0.32
N TYR A 19 -5.94 4.33 0.89
CA TYR A 19 -7.11 4.29 1.76
C TYR A 19 -7.52 5.68 2.26
N SER A 20 -6.58 6.60 2.42
CA SER A 20 -6.87 8.02 2.74
C SER A 20 -7.54 8.79 1.60
N GLY A 21 -7.78 8.15 0.44
CA GLY A 21 -8.47 8.74 -0.71
C GLY A 21 -7.54 9.19 -1.84
N CYS A 22 -6.24 8.89 -1.77
CA CYS A 22 -5.32 9.21 -2.85
C CYS A 22 -5.61 8.38 -4.11
N SER A 23 -5.54 9.02 -5.29
CA SER A 23 -5.68 8.31 -6.55
C SER A 23 -4.48 7.39 -6.81
N LYS A 24 -4.70 6.28 -7.53
CA LYS A 24 -3.63 5.34 -7.91
C LYS A 24 -2.49 6.00 -8.72
N SER A 25 -2.79 7.08 -9.45
CA SER A 25 -1.79 7.83 -10.23
C SER A 25 -0.93 8.71 -9.33
N ALA A 26 -1.56 9.50 -8.45
CA ALA A 26 -0.84 10.33 -7.50
C ALA A 26 0.01 9.49 -6.53
N LEU A 27 -0.47 8.30 -6.15
CA LEU A 27 0.28 7.34 -5.36
C LEU A 27 1.53 6.82 -6.08
N ALA A 28 1.40 6.49 -7.37
CA ALA A 28 2.51 6.02 -8.20
C ALA A 28 3.61 7.09 -8.33
N GLU A 29 3.21 8.34 -8.56
CA GLU A 29 4.12 9.49 -8.60
C GLU A 29 4.81 9.73 -7.25
N SER A 30 4.04 9.73 -6.16
CA SER A 30 4.55 9.97 -4.80
C SER A 30 5.57 8.93 -4.35
N LEU A 31 5.34 7.65 -4.69
CA LEU A 31 6.22 6.55 -4.33
C LEU A 31 7.34 6.30 -5.35
N GLY A 32 7.33 6.98 -6.50
CA GLY A 32 8.28 6.75 -7.59
C GLY A 32 8.17 5.35 -8.20
N VAL A 33 6.97 4.78 -8.22
CA VAL A 33 6.70 3.41 -8.71
C VAL A 33 5.79 3.43 -9.94
N ASP A 34 5.85 2.35 -10.72
CA ASP A 34 4.92 2.18 -11.84
C ASP A 34 3.48 1.93 -11.35
N ARG A 35 2.50 2.50 -12.05
CA ARG A 35 1.07 2.33 -11.74
C ARG A 35 0.61 0.87 -11.77
N LYS A 36 1.23 0.02 -12.59
CA LYS A 36 0.99 -1.43 -12.60
C LYS A 36 1.39 -2.08 -11.29
N THR A 37 2.46 -1.61 -10.66
CA THR A 37 2.89 -2.08 -9.32
C THR A 37 1.84 -1.73 -8.28
N VAL A 38 1.36 -0.48 -8.27
CA VAL A 38 0.26 -0.04 -7.39
C VAL A 38 -0.99 -0.91 -7.61
N ARG A 39 -1.42 -1.11 -8.87
CA ARG A 39 -2.58 -1.95 -9.19
C ARG A 39 -2.39 -3.40 -8.74
N LYS A 40 -1.21 -3.97 -8.96
CA LYS A 40 -0.88 -5.35 -8.54
C LYS A 40 -1.11 -5.54 -7.05
N TYR A 41 -0.68 -4.58 -6.23
CA TYR A 41 -0.82 -4.67 -4.77
C TYR A 41 -2.21 -4.31 -4.27
N LEU A 42 -2.94 -3.41 -4.93
CA LEU A 42 -4.31 -3.07 -4.53
C LEU A 42 -5.37 -4.10 -4.97
N THR A 43 -5.10 -4.90 -6.02
CA THR A 43 -6.07 -5.86 -6.56
C THR A 43 -6.62 -6.83 -5.49
N PRO A 44 -5.81 -7.43 -4.61
CA PRO A 44 -6.33 -8.29 -3.53
C PRO A 44 -7.23 -7.55 -2.54
N ALA A 45 -6.90 -6.30 -2.18
CA ALA A 45 -7.71 -5.50 -1.26
C ALA A 45 -9.05 -5.08 -1.88
N GLU A 46 -9.03 -4.71 -3.17
CA GLU A 46 -10.26 -4.43 -3.92
C GLU A 46 -11.12 -5.69 -4.03
N ALA A 47 -10.51 -6.86 -4.25
CA ALA A 47 -11.21 -8.15 -4.27
C ALA A 47 -11.79 -8.54 -2.91
N SER A 48 -11.20 -8.08 -1.79
CA SER A 48 -11.76 -8.25 -0.44
C SER A 48 -12.80 -7.18 -0.07
N GLY A 49 -13.19 -6.33 -1.02
CA GLY A 49 -14.21 -5.29 -0.82
C GLY A 49 -13.71 -4.02 -0.13
N ILE A 50 -12.39 -3.83 0.00
CA ILE A 50 -11.82 -2.59 0.53
C ILE A 50 -11.88 -1.53 -0.57
N THR A 51 -12.44 -0.37 -0.24
CA THR A 51 -12.53 0.79 -1.14
C THR A 51 -11.74 1.97 -0.58
N PRO A 52 -11.18 2.83 -1.44
CA PRO A 52 -10.52 4.05 -0.97
C PRO A 52 -11.53 5.00 -0.30
N GLY A 53 -11.05 5.80 0.65
CA GLY A 53 -11.86 6.79 1.36
C GLY A 53 -12.54 6.26 2.63
N GLY A 54 -12.07 5.15 3.19
CA GLY A 54 -12.46 4.73 4.53
C GLY A 54 -11.81 5.59 5.63
N PRO A 55 -12.11 5.32 6.91
CA PRO A 55 -11.48 6.02 8.03
C PRO A 55 -9.94 5.94 7.92
N PRO A 56 -9.18 7.00 8.23
CA PRO A 56 -7.72 6.94 8.13
C PRO A 56 -7.18 5.79 8.97
N MET A 57 -6.43 4.89 8.32
CA MET A 57 -5.75 3.75 8.95
C MET A 57 -4.25 3.99 8.90
N SER A 58 -3.59 3.78 10.04
CA SER A 58 -2.14 3.84 10.18
C SER A 58 -1.49 2.54 9.70
N GLU A 59 -0.17 2.55 9.49
CA GLU A 59 0.57 1.34 9.12
C GLU A 59 0.38 0.20 10.12
N ALA A 60 0.28 0.52 11.41
CA ALA A 60 0.06 -0.46 12.48
C ALA A 60 -1.29 -1.18 12.36
N ASP A 61 -2.32 -0.50 11.86
CA ASP A 61 -3.65 -1.09 11.64
C ASP A 61 -3.61 -2.14 10.52
N TRP A 62 -2.77 -1.92 9.51
CA TRP A 62 -2.55 -2.83 8.39
C TRP A 62 -1.59 -3.99 8.70
N ALA A 63 -0.68 -3.82 9.67
CA ALA A 63 0.24 -4.87 10.10
C ALA A 63 -0.48 -6.04 10.80
N GLY A 64 -1.73 -5.83 11.24
CA GLY A 64 -2.49 -6.77 12.06
C GLY A 64 -1.87 -6.96 13.45
N PRO A 65 -2.64 -7.38 14.47
CA PRO A 65 -2.04 -7.86 15.70
C PRO A 65 -1.20 -9.09 15.35
N ALA A 66 0.12 -9.00 15.51
CA ALA A 66 0.99 -10.17 15.41
C ALA A 66 0.38 -11.28 16.29
N PRO A 67 0.18 -12.51 15.78
CA PRO A 67 -0.40 -13.58 16.57
C PRO A 67 0.48 -13.76 17.81
N ARG A 68 -0.08 -13.45 18.98
CA ARG A 68 0.57 -13.75 20.26
C ARG A 68 0.65 -15.26 20.34
N ARG A 69 1.83 -15.83 20.10
CA ARG A 69 2.10 -17.23 20.43
C ARG A 69 2.07 -17.33 21.95
N THR A 70 0.95 -17.79 22.49
CA THR A 70 0.83 -18.32 23.85
C THR A 70 1.40 -19.73 23.90
#